data_AF-A0A1H6WZM9-F1
#
_entry.id   AF-A0A1H6WZM9-F1
#
_cell.length_a   1.000
_cell.length_b   1.000
_cell.length_c   1.000
_cell.angle_alpha   90.00
_cell.angle_beta   90.00
_cell.angle_gamma   90.00
#
_symmetry.space_group_name_H-M   'P 1'
#
loop_
_entity.id
_entity.type
_entity.pdbx_description
1 polymer ?
#
loop_
_entity_poly.entity_id
_entity_poly.type
_entity_poly.pdbx_seq_one_letter_code
_entity_poly.pdbx_strand_id
1 'polypeptide(L)' 'MARFDGTVLENICLWNSPDQNLIPSVLEDSGLKDINHIFSDGLDTMICEGGKNLSGSQKQRIAIARALYAKKAILVH' A
#
# COMPACT_ATOMS: atom_id res chain seq x y z
N MET A 1 -1.28 -1.11 17.05
CA MET A 1 -0.69 -2.08 16.09
C MET A 1 -1.24 -1.73 14.72
N ALA A 2 -0.38 -1.46 13.72
CA ALA A 2 -0.88 -1.21 12.37
C ALA A 2 -1.56 -2.49 11.86
N ARG A 3 -2.85 -2.39 11.55
CA ARG A 3 -3.62 -3.46 10.94
C ARG A 3 -2.98 -3.79 9.57
N PHE A 4 -2.70 -5.06 9.31
CA PHE A 4 -2.12 -5.56 8.07
C PHE A 4 -2.87 -6.85 7.71
N ASP A 5 -4.04 -6.66 7.13
CA ASP A 5 -4.94 -7.69 6.58
C ASP A 5 -5.71 -7.10 5.41
N GLY A 6 -6.22 -7.94 4.52
CA GLY A 6 -6.82 -7.52 3.25
C GLY A 6 -5.80 -7.48 2.11
N THR A 7 -6.07 -6.76 1.03
CA THR A 7 -5.14 -6.64 -0.10
C THR A 7 -4.07 -5.57 0.13
N VAL A 8 -3.01 -5.58 -0.68
CA VAL A 8 -2.01 -4.50 -0.70
C VAL A 8 -2.68 -3.16 -0.98
N LEU A 9 -3.62 -3.10 -1.94
CA LEU A 9 -4.37 -1.90 -2.27
C LEU A 9 -5.15 -1.36 -1.08
N GLU A 10 -5.93 -2.20 -0.40
CA GLU A 10 -6.71 -1.80 0.78
C GLU A 10 -5.80 -1.25 1.87
N ASN A 11 -4.64 -1.87 2.07
CA ASN A 11 -3.66 -1.39 3.03
C ASN A 11 -3.11 -0.02 2.66
N ILE A 12 -2.71 0.20 1.40
CA ILE A 12 -2.21 1.50 0.91
C ILE A 12 -3.27 2.59 1.09
N CYS A 13 -4.51 2.30 0.72
CA CYS A 13 -5.63 3.24 0.81
C CYS A 13 -6.18 3.43 2.23
N LEU A 14 -5.64 2.71 3.23
CA LEU A 14 -6.14 2.71 4.61
C LEU A 14 -7.64 2.35 4.67
N TRP A 15 -8.08 1.40 3.84
CA TRP A 15 -9.48 0.99 3.67
C TRP A 15 -10.44 2.11 3.24
N ASN A 16 -9.92 3.23 2.73
CA ASN A 16 -10.73 4.23 2.05
C ASN A 16 -10.95 3.85 0.58
N SER A 17 -11.90 4.53 -0.07
CA SER A 17 -12.08 4.40 -1.51
C SER A 17 -10.77 4.75 -2.24
N PRO A 18 -10.30 3.88 -3.15
CA PRO A 18 -9.05 4.09 -3.88
C PRO A 18 -9.16 5.27 -4.84
N ASP A 19 -8.30 6.27 -4.69
CA ASP A 19 -8.15 7.37 -5.63
C ASP A 19 -7.18 6.99 -6.75
N GLN A 20 -7.72 6.78 -7.94
CA GLN A 20 -6.98 6.37 -9.14
C GLN A 20 -5.92 7.39 -9.58
N ASN A 21 -6.07 8.67 -9.20
CA ASN A 21 -5.08 9.71 -9.52
C ASN A 21 -3.91 9.71 -8.53
N LEU A 22 -4.17 9.34 -7.26
CA LEU A 22 -3.14 9.32 -6.22
C LEU A 22 -2.30 8.04 -6.25
N ILE A 23 -2.93 6.89 -6.52
CA ILE A 23 -2.27 5.57 -6.46
C ILE A 23 -0.97 5.52 -7.26
N PRO A 24 -0.90 5.94 -8.54
CA PRO A 24 0.36 5.89 -9.30
C PRO A 24 1.48 6.68 -8.64
N SER A 25 1.18 7.90 -8.15
CA SER A 25 2.17 8.74 -7.47
C SER A 25 2.64 8.14 -6.14
N VAL A 26 1.73 7.51 -5.39
CA VAL A 26 2.05 6.84 -4.12
C VAL A 26 2.93 5.61 -4.35
N LEU A 27 2.65 4.82 -5.40
CA LEU A 27 3.46 3.67 -5.76
C LEU A 27 4.88 4.09 -6.16
N GLU A 28 5.01 5.15 -6.93
CA GLU A 28 6.33 5.70 -7.30
C GLU A 28 7.10 6.20 -6.06
N ASP A 29 6.49 7.07 -5.26
CA ASP A 29 7.13 7.68 -4.09
C ASP A 29 7.47 6.68 -2.97
N SER A 30 6.75 5.55 -2.88
CA SER A 30 6.98 4.49 -1.90
C SER A 30 7.96 3.40 -2.36
N GLY A 31 8.46 3.49 -3.59
CA GLY A 31 9.29 2.45 -4.20
C GLY A 31 8.52 1.16 -4.49
N LEU A 32 7.21 1.26 -4.70
CA LEU A 32 6.34 0.18 -5.18
C LEU A 32 6.00 0.34 -6.67
N LYS A 33 6.77 1.14 -7.43
CA LYS A 33 6.57 1.37 -8.87
C LYS A 33 6.44 0.06 -9.65
N ASP A 34 7.31 -0.89 -9.36
CA ASP A 34 7.31 -2.23 -9.96
C ASP A 34 6.57 -3.24 -9.07
N ILE A 35 5.33 -2.93 -8.69
CA ILE A 35 4.59 -3.71 -7.69
C ILE A 35 4.46 -5.21 -8.05
N ASN A 36 4.35 -5.52 -9.34
CA ASN A 36 4.27 -6.89 -9.87
C ASN A 36 5.58 -7.68 -9.71
N HIS A 37 6.72 -7.01 -9.53
CA HIS A 37 7.99 -7.67 -9.19
C HIS A 37 8.14 -7.91 -7.69
N ILE A 38 7.38 -7.18 -6.85
CA ILE A 38 7.47 -7.23 -5.38
C ILE A 38 6.42 -8.19 -4.82
N PHE A 39 5.24 -8.24 -5.43
CA PHE A 39 4.13 -9.10 -5.04
C PHE A 39 3.56 -9.83 -6.26
N SER A 40 3.27 -11.13 -6.11
CA SER A 40 2.84 -12.01 -7.20
C SER A 40 1.56 -11.54 -7.89
N ASP A 41 0.60 -11.00 -7.14
CA ASP A 41 -0.68 -10.49 -7.66
C ASP A 41 -0.73 -8.95 -7.62
N GLY A 42 0.43 -8.29 -7.53
CA GLY A 42 0.53 -6.84 -7.48
C GLY A 42 -0.30 -6.24 -6.33
N LEU A 43 -1.15 -5.25 -6.67
CA LEU A 43 -2.05 -4.55 -5.74
C LEU A 43 -3.11 -5.46 -5.11
N ASP A 44 -3.51 -6.53 -5.79
CA ASP A 44 -4.53 -7.47 -5.33
C ASP A 44 -3.97 -8.57 -4.43
N THR A 45 -2.65 -8.56 -4.19
CA THR A 45 -1.99 -9.53 -3.31
C THR A 45 -2.61 -9.52 -1.92
N MET A 46 -3.08 -10.69 -1.50
CA MET A 46 -3.68 -10.89 -0.17
C MET A 46 -2.62 -10.87 0.93
N ILE A 47 -2.88 -10.09 1.98
CA ILE A 47 -2.06 -9.99 3.19
C ILE A 47 -2.77 -10.74 4.31
N CYS A 48 -2.10 -11.76 4.85
CA CYS A 48 -2.58 -12.51 6.01
C CYS A 48 -2.50 -11.66 7.28
N GLU A 49 -3.33 -11.97 8.26
CA GLU A 49 -3.41 -11.25 9.54
C GLU A 49 -2.03 -10.91 10.14
N GLY A 50 -1.80 -9.62 10.42
CA GLY A 50 -0.54 -9.11 10.96
C GLY A 50 0.61 -9.07 9.94
N GLY A 51 0.31 -9.23 8.66
CA GLY A 51 1.29 -9.34 7.57
C GLY A 51 2.21 -10.54 7.72
N LYS A 52 1.71 -11.68 8.23
CA LYS A 52 2.54 -12.89 8.46
C LYS A 52 3.22 -13.42 7.18
N ASN A 53 2.59 -13.20 6.03
CA ASN A 53 3.12 -13.60 4.72
C ASN A 53 4.00 -12.54 4.05
N LEU A 54 4.29 -11.42 4.73
CA LEU A 54 5.12 -10.34 4.18
C LEU A 54 6.51 -10.33 4.80
N SER A 55 7.52 -10.10 3.96
CA SER A 55 8.88 -9.80 4.40
C SER A 55 8.95 -8.43 5.10
N GLY A 56 10.01 -8.19 5.87
CA GLY A 56 10.21 -6.90 6.55
C GLY A 56 10.27 -5.71 5.57
N SER A 57 10.92 -5.89 4.42
CA SER A 57 11.01 -4.87 3.38
C SER A 57 9.66 -4.60 2.71
N GLN A 58 8.83 -5.62 2.47
CA GLN A 58 7.46 -5.45 1.96
C GLN A 58 6.60 -4.68 2.97
N LYS A 59 6.66 -5.01 4.26
CA LYS A 59 5.93 -4.27 5.31
C LYS A 59 6.35 -2.80 5.36
N GLN A 60 7.64 -2.53 5.26
CA GLN A 60 8.17 -1.17 5.26
C GLN A 60 7.66 -0.37 4.06
N ARG A 61 7.70 -0.93 2.85
CA ARG A 61 7.19 -0.26 1.64
C ARG A 61 5.69 0.06 1.75
N ILE A 62 4.89 -0.89 2.24
CA ILE A 62 3.44 -0.66 2.46
C ILE A 62 3.22 0.42 3.54
N ALA A 63 4.00 0.44 4.62
CA ALA A 63 3.91 1.47 5.64
C ALA A 63 4.24 2.88 5.09
N ILE A 64 5.25 2.98 4.23
CA ILE A 64 5.60 4.22 3.54
C ILE A 64 4.46 4.65 2.60
N ALA A 65 3.95 3.72 1.78
CA ALA A 65 2.83 3.97 0.87
C ALA A 65 1.59 4.48 1.62
N ARG A 66 1.26 3.89 2.78
CA ARG A 66 0.19 4.35 3.69
C ARG A 66 0.36 5.78 4.14
N ALA A 67 1.57 6.15 4.58
CA ALA A 67 1.87 7.51 5.03
C ALA A 67 1.76 8.53 3.89
N LEU A 68 2.23 8.17 2.70
CA LEU A 68 2.14 9.01 1.51
C LEU A 68 0.70 9.19 1.03
N TYR A 69 -0.08 8.12 0.98
CA TYR A 69 -1.50 8.17 0.60
C TYR A 69 -2.28 9.08 1.55
N ALA A 70 -2.12 8.90 2.86
CA ALA A 70 -2.76 9.76 3.86
C ALA A 70 -2.37 11.22 3.70
N LYS A 71 -1.06 11.52 3.49
CA LYS A 71 -0.59 12.89 3.30
C LYS A 71 -1.20 13.53 2.06
N LYS A 72 -1.23 12.81 0.93
CA LYS A 72 -1.77 13.34 -0.33
C LYS A 72 -3.28 13.51 -0.27
N ALA A 73 -4.02 12.57 0.34
CA ALA A 73 -5.47 12.67 0.51
C ALA A 73 -5.91 13.92 1.30
N ILE A 74 -5.11 14.37 2.27
CA ILE A 74 -5.37 15.61 3.03
C ILE A 74 -5.13 16.88 2.20
N LEU A 75 -4.26 16.81 1.18
CA LEU A 75 -3.89 17.95 0.33
C LEU A 75 -4.87 18.19 -0.83
N VAL A 76 -5.82 17.28 -1.11
CA VAL A 76 -6.77 17.41 -2.23
C VAL A 76 -8.06 18.15 -1.82
N HIS A 77 -8.00 19.07 -0.86
CA HIS A 77 -9.14 19.90 -0.46
C HIS A 77 -8.89 21.39 -0.70
#